data_AF-A0A2E5QH06-F1
#
_entry.id   AF-A0A2E5QH06-F1
#
_cell.length_a   1.000
_cell.length_b   1.000
_cell.length_c   1.000
_cell.angle_alpha   90.00
_cell.angle_beta   90.00
_cell.angle_gamma   90.00
#
_symmetry.space_group_name_H-M   'P 1'
#
loop_
_entity.id
_entity.type
_entity.pdbx_description
1 polymer ?
#
loop_
_entity_poly.entity_id
_entity_poly.type
_entity_poly.pdbx_seq_one_letter_code
_entity_poly.pdbx_strand_id
1 'polypeptide(L)'
;MPNNQKNIDKSKLSLLKKVMDILIPQVDNLPSAGLLVTDEKILDLLNKYDKYSSSFNKFINALRLDPYCRASGGFKSLNYESKENVLKELQHNIPDIFENILELIYLVYYSNNKVLDRINWKRKTLQPKGWELEKFNPEVLDTIKLRKPFWKEV
;
A
#
# COMPACT_ATOMS: atom_id res chain seq x y z
N MET A 1 -20.51 -12.30 9.78
CA MET A 1 -19.35 -11.66 10.44
C MET A 1 -19.79 -10.26 10.85
N PRO A 2 -19.80 -9.90 12.15
CA PRO A 2 -20.24 -8.59 12.55
C PRO A 2 -19.19 -7.55 12.14
N ASN A 3 -19.69 -6.48 11.53
CA ASN A 3 -18.93 -5.38 10.95
C ASN A 3 -18.41 -4.50 12.09
N ASN A 4 -17.31 -4.92 12.73
CA ASN A 4 -16.68 -4.15 13.81
C ASN A 4 -15.85 -3.01 13.19
N GLN A 5 -16.53 -2.01 12.60
CA GLN A 5 -15.87 -0.84 12.05
C GLN A 5 -15.13 -0.12 13.18
N LYS A 6 -13.79 -0.15 13.13
CA LYS A 6 -12.97 0.60 14.07
C LYS A 6 -13.23 2.07 13.82
N ASN A 7 -13.69 2.80 14.84
CA ASN A 7 -13.93 4.23 14.72
C ASN A 7 -12.58 4.96 14.64
N ILE A 8 -12.12 5.24 13.42
CA ILE A 8 -10.87 5.93 13.14
C ILE A 8 -11.17 7.41 12.91
N ASP A 9 -10.61 8.25 13.78
CA ASP A 9 -10.79 9.71 13.74
C ASP A 9 -10.23 10.34 12.44
N LYS A 10 -11.03 11.19 11.81
CA LYS A 10 -10.66 11.98 10.62
C LYS A 10 -9.38 12.80 10.84
N SER A 11 -9.13 13.27 12.06
CA SER A 11 -7.91 14.02 12.37
C SER A 11 -6.65 13.18 12.16
N LYS A 12 -6.70 11.88 12.49
CA LYS A 12 -5.59 10.94 12.32
C LYS A 12 -5.38 10.59 10.85
N LEU A 13 -6.45 10.40 10.09
CA LEU A 13 -6.37 10.18 8.63
C LEU A 13 -5.77 11.39 7.91
N SER A 14 -6.19 12.60 8.28
CA SER A 14 -5.63 13.83 7.75
C SER A 14 -4.13 13.96 8.05
N LEU A 15 -3.70 13.53 9.24
CA LEU A 15 -2.29 13.51 9.62
C LEU A 15 -1.50 12.48 8.80
N LEU A 16 -2.03 11.27 8.62
CA LEU A 16 -1.41 10.25 7.75
C LEU A 16 -1.27 10.75 6.31
N LYS A 17 -2.29 11.40 5.74
CA LYS A 17 -2.21 11.98 4.39
C LYS A 17 -1.08 13.00 4.26
N LYS A 18 -0.82 13.78 5.31
CA LYS A 18 0.33 14.70 5.33
C LYS A 18 1.67 13.98 5.39
N VAL A 19 1.75 12.83 6.04
CA VAL A 19 2.93 11.97 5.97
C VAL A 19 3.08 11.38 4.57
N MET A 20 2.00 10.91 3.95
CA MET A 20 2.00 10.41 2.58
C MET A 20 2.49 11.45 1.58
N ASP A 21 2.11 12.72 1.75
CA ASP A 21 2.56 13.83 0.89
C ASP A 21 4.09 14.05 0.95
N ILE A 22 4.75 13.67 2.05
CA ILE A 22 6.20 13.74 2.20
C ILE A 22 6.87 12.51 1.61
N LEU A 23 6.35 11.31 1.92
CA LEU A 23 6.94 10.05 1.45
C LEU A 23 6.78 9.83 -0.05
N ILE A 24 5.66 10.29 -0.62
CA ILE A 24 5.37 10.23 -2.05
C ILE A 24 4.89 11.63 -2.46
N PRO A 25 5.85 12.54 -2.73
CA PRO A 25 5.55 13.91 -3.13
C PRO A 25 4.93 13.95 -4.53
N GLN A 26 4.43 15.13 -4.90
CA GLN A 26 4.00 15.38 -6.28
C GLN A 26 5.18 15.23 -7.23
N VAL A 27 4.96 14.54 -8.36
CA VAL A 27 5.93 14.39 -9.43
C VAL A 27 5.24 14.70 -10.76
N ASP A 28 5.80 15.63 -11.53
CA ASP A 28 5.20 16.15 -12.77
C ASP A 28 3.73 16.59 -12.54
N ASN A 29 2.82 15.96 -13.29
CA ASN A 29 1.38 16.19 -13.26
C ASN A 29 0.63 15.26 -12.29
N LEU A 30 1.34 14.37 -11.57
CA LEU A 30 0.73 13.43 -10.64
C LEU A 30 0.76 14.00 -9.23
N PRO A 31 -0.39 14.31 -8.60
CA PRO A 31 -0.42 14.90 -7.28
C PRO A 31 0.20 13.98 -6.21
N SER A 32 0.53 14.57 -5.07
CA SER A 32 1.05 13.84 -3.91
C SER A 32 0.09 12.75 -3.43
N ALA A 33 0.64 11.73 -2.77
CA ALA A 33 -0.15 10.56 -2.37
C ALA A 33 -1.31 10.91 -1.43
N GLY A 34 -1.14 11.84 -0.50
CA GLY A 34 -2.20 12.27 0.41
C GLY A 34 -3.38 12.94 -0.31
N LEU A 35 -3.15 13.57 -1.46
CA LEU A 35 -4.20 14.18 -2.29
C LEU A 35 -4.89 13.15 -3.20
N LEU A 36 -4.13 12.20 -3.75
CA LEU A 36 -4.68 11.18 -4.67
C LEU A 36 -5.50 10.09 -3.97
N VAL A 37 -5.18 9.80 -2.71
CA VAL A 37 -5.78 8.69 -1.97
C VAL A 37 -7.07 9.10 -1.28
N THR A 38 -8.10 8.24 -1.36
CA THR A 38 -9.36 8.43 -0.63
C THR A 38 -9.29 7.85 0.79
N ASP A 39 -10.01 8.47 1.72
CA ASP A 39 -10.08 8.00 3.11
C ASP A 39 -10.67 6.58 3.19
N GLU A 40 -11.66 6.29 2.35
CA GLU A 40 -12.31 4.97 2.26
C GLU A 40 -11.31 3.85 1.99
N LYS A 41 -10.33 4.07 1.10
CA LYS A 41 -9.37 3.03 0.74
C LYS A 41 -8.36 2.76 1.86
N ILE A 42 -8.00 3.81 2.62
CA ILE A 42 -7.19 3.67 3.83
C ILE A 42 -7.99 2.88 4.89
N LEU A 43 -9.24 3.27 5.13
CA LEU A 43 -10.12 2.62 6.11
C LEU A 43 -10.39 1.16 5.79
N ASP A 44 -10.56 0.80 4.51
CA ASP A 44 -10.73 -0.58 4.04
C ASP A 44 -9.55 -1.46 4.52
N LEU A 45 -8.31 -1.04 4.29
CA LEU A 45 -7.13 -1.79 4.71
C LEU A 45 -6.95 -1.82 6.24
N LEU A 46 -7.24 -0.70 6.93
CA LEU A 46 -7.16 -0.64 8.40
C LEU A 46 -8.21 -1.52 9.09
N ASN A 47 -9.40 -1.66 8.50
CA ASN A 47 -10.44 -2.55 9.01
C ASN A 47 -10.18 -4.02 8.67
N LYS A 48 -9.61 -4.29 7.48
CA LYS A 48 -9.36 -5.65 7.00
C LYS A 48 -8.16 -6.32 7.69
N TYR A 49 -7.12 -5.55 8.04
CA TYR A 49 -5.87 -6.10 8.58
C TYR A 49 -5.48 -5.45 9.91
N ASP A 50 -5.48 -6.24 10.98
CA ASP A 50 -5.13 -5.77 12.34
C ASP A 50 -3.70 -5.24 12.44
N LYS A 51 -2.78 -5.82 11.67
CA LYS A 51 -1.39 -5.36 11.52
C LYS A 51 -1.34 -3.85 11.24
N TYR A 52 -2.05 -3.39 10.22
CA TYR A 52 -2.06 -1.97 9.83
C TYR A 52 -2.79 -1.10 10.84
N SER A 53 -3.91 -1.57 11.40
CA SER A 53 -4.64 -0.82 12.42
C SER A 53 -3.83 -0.55 13.69
N SER A 54 -3.10 -1.56 14.16
CA SER A 54 -2.22 -1.46 15.33
C SER A 54 -1.05 -0.53 15.04
N SER A 55 -0.34 -0.74 13.91
CA SER A 55 0.76 0.13 13.49
C SER A 55 0.32 1.57 13.28
N PHE A 56 -0.85 1.82 12.68
CA PHE A 56 -1.39 3.16 12.45
C PHE A 56 -1.56 3.94 13.75
N ASN A 57 -2.19 3.35 14.76
CA ASN A 57 -2.38 4.05 16.02
C ASN A 57 -1.05 4.33 16.74
N LYS A 58 -0.13 3.36 16.75
CA LYS A 58 1.20 3.54 17.36
C LYS A 58 2.02 4.61 16.64
N PHE A 59 2.03 4.59 15.31
CA PHE A 59 2.72 5.57 14.48
C PHE A 59 2.18 6.99 14.70
N ILE A 60 0.85 7.17 14.65
CA ILE A 60 0.22 8.48 14.89
C ILE A 60 0.52 8.98 16.30
N ASN A 61 0.53 8.10 17.30
CA ASN A 61 0.89 8.48 18.66
C ASN A 61 2.36 8.89 18.77
N ALA A 62 3.28 8.13 18.16
CA ALA A 62 4.70 8.48 18.12
C ALA A 62 4.93 9.85 17.48
N LEU A 63 4.28 10.11 16.33
CA LEU A 63 4.35 11.39 15.64
C LEU A 63 3.80 12.56 16.47
N ARG A 64 2.79 12.32 17.32
CA ARG A 64 2.24 13.34 18.22
C ARG A 64 3.12 13.60 19.44
N LEU A 65 3.85 12.59 19.91
CA LEU A 65 4.73 12.68 21.08
C LEU A 65 6.12 13.21 20.74
N ASP A 66 6.50 13.14 19.46
CA ASP A 66 7.74 13.68 18.91
C ASP A 66 8.01 15.12 19.43
N PRO A 67 9.20 15.38 20.02
CA PRO A 67 9.51 16.67 20.63
C PRO A 67 9.43 17.85 19.65
N TYR A 68 9.91 17.68 18.42
CA TYR A 68 9.90 18.74 17.40
C TYR A 68 8.48 19.07 16.95
N CYS A 69 7.65 18.04 16.77
CA CYS A 69 6.24 18.20 16.48
C CYS A 69 5.54 18.97 17.61
N ARG A 70 5.77 18.61 18.87
CA ARG A 70 5.13 19.30 20.01
C ARG A 70 5.54 20.76 20.14
N ALA A 71 6.83 21.06 19.97
CA ALA A 71 7.35 22.43 20.05
C ALA A 71 6.78 23.34 18.94
N SER A 72 6.47 22.78 17.77
CA SER A 72 6.06 23.53 16.59
C SER A 72 4.54 23.58 16.37
N GLY A 73 3.73 23.12 17.34
CA GLY A 73 2.26 23.08 17.20
C GLY A 73 1.73 21.92 16.35
N GLY A 74 2.54 20.87 16.17
CA GLY A 74 2.20 19.62 15.50
C GLY A 74 2.91 19.42 14.15
N PHE A 75 2.89 18.19 13.65
CA PHE A 75 3.57 17.81 12.40
C PHE A 75 3.16 18.66 11.19
N LYS A 76 1.89 19.09 11.12
CA LYS A 76 1.37 19.87 9.98
C LYS A 76 2.08 21.21 9.83
N SER A 77 2.43 21.84 10.94
CA SER A 77 3.01 23.19 11.04
C SER A 77 4.50 23.22 10.72
N LEU A 78 5.17 22.07 10.71
CA LEU A 78 6.59 21.96 10.36
C LEU A 78 6.83 22.33 8.89
N ASN A 79 8.02 22.88 8.61
CA ASN A 79 8.51 23.02 7.24
C ASN A 79 8.83 21.64 6.63
N TYR A 80 9.12 21.57 5.34
CA TYR A 80 9.33 20.31 4.63
C TYR A 80 10.53 19.52 5.17
N GLU A 81 11.68 20.17 5.35
CA GLU A 81 12.92 19.54 5.85
C GLU A 81 12.74 18.97 7.27
N SER A 82 12.11 19.73 8.16
CA SER A 82 11.79 19.25 9.52
C SER A 82 10.84 18.06 9.50
N LYS A 83 9.86 18.02 8.58
CA LYS A 83 8.98 16.86 8.41
C LYS A 83 9.77 15.62 7.99
N GLU A 84 10.68 15.76 7.03
CA GLU A 84 11.55 14.65 6.61
C GLU A 84 12.42 14.14 7.75
N ASN A 85 13.03 15.04 8.53
CA ASN A 85 13.88 14.67 9.65
C ASN A 85 13.11 13.90 10.73
N VAL A 86 11.91 14.37 11.11
CA VAL A 86 11.03 13.64 12.03
C VAL A 86 10.69 12.24 11.49
N LEU A 87 10.40 12.12 10.19
CA LEU A 87 10.10 10.81 9.60
C LEU A 87 11.32 9.88 9.58
N LYS A 88 12.54 10.39 9.33
CA LYS A 88 13.79 9.63 9.43
C LYS A 88 14.05 9.16 10.86
N GLU A 89 13.83 10.02 11.86
CA GLU A 89 13.96 9.64 13.27
C GLU A 89 12.94 8.56 13.66
N LEU A 90 11.69 8.69 13.21
CA LEU A 90 10.68 7.66 13.44
C LEU A 90 11.02 6.34 12.74
N GLN A 91 11.55 6.37 11.51
CA GLN A 91 12.01 5.18 10.82
C GLN A 91 13.10 4.45 11.61
N HIS A 92 14.02 5.20 12.23
CA HIS A 92 15.07 4.63 13.07
C HIS A 92 14.53 4.08 14.41
N ASN A 93 13.63 4.82 15.06
CA ASN A 93 13.16 4.50 16.41
C ASN A 93 12.10 3.39 16.46
N ILE A 94 11.27 3.28 15.42
CA ILE A 94 10.15 2.32 15.35
C ILE A 94 10.10 1.62 13.98
N PRO A 95 11.18 0.93 13.54
CA PRO A 95 11.35 0.45 12.17
C PRO A 95 10.21 -0.47 11.71
N ASP A 96 9.84 -1.48 12.51
CA ASP A 96 8.76 -2.43 12.15
C ASP A 96 7.40 -1.74 11.99
N ILE A 97 7.13 -0.73 12.82
CA ILE A 97 5.88 0.03 12.74
C ILE A 97 5.92 0.92 11.49
N PHE A 98 7.05 1.56 11.23
CA PHE A 98 7.25 2.42 10.06
C PHE A 98 7.11 1.64 8.75
N GLU A 99 7.73 0.47 8.64
CA GLU A 99 7.61 -0.42 7.47
C GLU A 99 6.17 -0.82 7.20
N ASN A 100 5.40 -1.16 8.25
CA ASN A 100 3.99 -1.49 8.10
C ASN A 100 3.15 -0.29 7.59
N ILE A 101 3.54 0.93 7.96
CA ILE A 101 2.89 2.15 7.46
C ILE A 101 3.30 2.42 6.02
N LEU A 102 4.58 2.21 5.68
CA LEU A 102 5.07 2.34 4.32
C LEU A 102 4.35 1.35 3.38
N GLU A 103 4.23 0.09 3.79
CA GLU A 103 3.48 -0.94 3.08
C GLU A 103 2.01 -0.53 2.88
N LEU A 104 1.34 -0.05 3.93
CA LEU A 104 -0.02 0.47 3.84
C LEU A 104 -0.11 1.60 2.80
N ILE A 105 0.81 2.56 2.85
CA ILE A 105 0.84 3.71 1.93
C ILE A 105 1.00 3.25 0.49
N TYR A 106 1.93 2.32 0.22
CA TYR A 106 2.13 1.77 -1.11
C TYR A 106 0.92 0.99 -1.62
N LEU A 107 0.32 0.15 -0.78
CA LEU A 107 -0.89 -0.60 -1.16
C LEU A 107 -2.02 0.34 -1.57
N VAL A 108 -2.23 1.43 -0.82
CA VAL A 108 -3.29 2.39 -1.16
C VAL A 108 -2.93 3.22 -2.39
N TYR A 109 -1.69 3.70 -2.49
CA TYR A 109 -1.25 4.56 -3.59
C TYR A 109 -1.24 3.83 -4.93
N TYR A 110 -0.62 2.64 -5.00
CA TYR A 110 -0.57 1.84 -6.23
C TYR A 110 -1.88 1.12 -6.54
N SER A 111 -2.90 1.21 -5.68
CA SER A 111 -4.27 0.81 -6.04
C SER A 111 -5.00 1.89 -6.86
N ASN A 112 -4.46 3.11 -6.97
CA ASN A 112 -5.13 4.19 -7.70
C ASN A 112 -4.91 4.06 -9.22
N ASN A 113 -6.00 4.06 -9.98
CA ASN A 113 -5.95 3.93 -11.44
C ASN A 113 -5.07 4.98 -12.12
N LYS A 114 -5.07 6.24 -11.64
CA LYS A 114 -4.23 7.31 -12.21
C LYS A 114 -2.74 6.99 -12.07
N VAL A 115 -2.36 6.40 -10.94
CA VAL A 115 -0.97 5.98 -10.67
C VAL A 115 -0.61 4.80 -11.59
N LEU A 116 -1.50 3.81 -11.67
CA LEU A 116 -1.32 2.63 -12.53
C LEU A 116 -1.20 3.00 -14.02
N ASP A 117 -2.00 3.94 -14.50
CA ASP A 117 -1.96 4.43 -15.88
C ASP A 117 -0.64 5.16 -16.16
N ARG A 118 -0.15 5.97 -15.20
CA ARG A 118 1.12 6.70 -15.33
C ARG A 118 2.34 5.77 -15.46
N ILE A 119 2.32 4.63 -14.78
CA ILE A 119 3.39 3.62 -14.88
C ILE A 119 3.17 2.62 -16.01
N ASN A 120 2.15 2.84 -16.85
CA ASN A 120 1.74 1.95 -17.93
C ASN A 120 1.51 0.51 -17.45
N TRP A 121 0.92 0.35 -16.26
CA TRP A 121 0.65 -0.96 -15.69
C TRP A 121 -0.43 -1.66 -16.50
N LYS A 122 -0.05 -2.76 -17.15
CA LYS A 122 -0.94 -3.56 -18.01
C LYS A 122 -1.96 -4.30 -17.15
N ARG A 123 -3.11 -3.67 -16.92
CA ARG A 123 -4.31 -4.27 -16.32
C ARG A 123 -5.07 -5.08 -17.37
N LYS A 124 -4.49 -6.18 -17.85
CA LYS A 124 -5.26 -7.10 -18.70
C LYS A 124 -6.28 -7.83 -17.84
N THR A 125 -7.50 -7.96 -18.35
CA THR A 125 -8.58 -8.69 -17.66
C THR A 125 -8.27 -10.19 -17.63
N LEU A 126 -9.12 -10.99 -16.99
CA LEU A 126 -9.06 -12.44 -17.15
C LEU A 126 -9.34 -12.84 -18.61
N GLN A 127 -8.94 -14.06 -19.00
CA GLN A 127 -9.28 -14.65 -20.29
C GLN A 127 -10.79 -14.56 -20.55
N PRO A 128 -11.23 -14.30 -21.80
CA PRO A 128 -10.46 -14.28 -23.06
C PRO A 128 -9.87 -12.92 -23.44
N LYS A 129 -10.16 -11.85 -22.69
CA LYS A 129 -9.69 -10.48 -22.94
C LYS A 129 -8.32 -10.19 -22.29
N GLY A 130 -7.68 -11.23 -21.77
CA GLY A 130 -6.48 -11.15 -20.96
C GLY A 130 -5.20 -11.12 -21.77
N TRP A 131 -4.13 -11.68 -21.18
CA TRP A 131 -2.89 -11.90 -21.91
C TRP A 131 -3.15 -12.83 -23.09
N GLU A 132 -2.57 -12.52 -24.25
CA GLU A 132 -2.52 -13.52 -25.31
C GLU A 132 -1.65 -14.65 -24.79
N LEU A 133 -2.26 -15.81 -24.60
CA LEU A 133 -1.51 -17.02 -24.31
C LEU A 133 -1.02 -17.56 -25.64
N GLU A 134 0.24 -18.01 -25.66
CA GLU A 134 0.71 -18.80 -26.77
C GLU A 134 -0.20 -20.02 -26.96
N LYS A 135 -0.47 -20.37 -28.22
CA LYS A 135 -1.25 -21.56 -28.53
C LYS A 135 -0.54 -22.77 -27.91
N PHE A 136 -1.32 -23.67 -27.32
CA PHE A 136 -0.79 -24.90 -26.77
C PHE A 136 0.06 -25.63 -27.82
N ASN A 137 1.34 -25.88 -27.52
CA ASN A 137 2.22 -26.66 -28.38
C ASN A 137 1.99 -28.17 -28.13
N PRO A 138 1.41 -28.92 -29.09
CA PRO A 138 1.14 -30.35 -28.92
C PRO A 138 2.41 -31.21 -28.76
N GLU A 139 3.57 -30.73 -29.22
CA GLU A 139 4.86 -31.42 -29.15
C GLU A 139 5.29 -31.70 -27.70
N VAL A 140 4.84 -30.87 -26.75
CA VAL A 140 5.09 -31.06 -25.31
C VAL A 140 4.55 -32.41 -24.80
N LEU A 141 3.56 -32.98 -25.49
CA LEU A 141 2.96 -34.26 -25.12
C LEU A 141 3.69 -35.47 -25.70
N ASP A 142 4.65 -35.29 -26.60
CA ASP A 142 5.21 -36.43 -27.34
C ASP A 142 5.98 -37.39 -26.43
N THR A 143 6.70 -36.86 -25.44
CA THR A 143 7.35 -37.69 -24.40
C THR A 143 6.33 -38.43 -23.53
N ILE A 144 5.21 -37.79 -23.21
CA ILE A 144 4.16 -38.37 -22.35
C ILE A 144 3.39 -39.47 -23.08
N LYS A 145 3.11 -39.29 -24.37
CA LYS A 145 2.44 -40.29 -25.24
C LYS A 145 3.25 -41.59 -25.36
N LEU A 146 4.57 -41.52 -25.29
CA LEU A 146 5.47 -42.68 -25.35
C LEU A 146 5.49 -43.49 -24.05
N ARG A 147 4.99 -42.94 -22.95
CA ARG A 147 5.03 -43.61 -21.65
C ARG A 147 4.02 -44.76 -21.65
N LYS A 148 4.50 -45.97 -21.33
CA LYS A 148 3.61 -47.14 -21.15
C LYS A 148 2.56 -46.82 -20.08
N PRO A 149 1.30 -47.28 -20.26
CA PRO A 149 0.27 -47.16 -19.23
C PRO A 149 0.80 -47.75 -17.93
N PHE A 150 0.77 -46.96 -16.85
CA PHE A 150 1.19 -47.41 -15.52
C PHE A 150 -0.04 -47.74 -14.64
N TRP A 151 -1.20 -47.16 -14.94
CA TRP A 151 -2.39 -47.27 -14.09
C TRP A 151 -3.47 -48.24 -14.61
N LYS A 152 -3.14 -49.16 -15.51
CA LYS A 152 -4.08 -50.21 -15.95
C LYS A 152 -3.43 -51.57 -15.86
N GLU A 153 -3.61 -52.23 -14.72
CA GLU A 153 -3.77 -53.68 -14.70
C GLU A 153 -5.27 -53.93 -14.68
N VAL A 154 -5.81 -54.41 -15.81
CA VAL A 154 -7.13 -55.05 -15.88
C VAL A 154 -6.87 -56.48 -16.31
#